data_AF-A0A9W3CAB0-F1
#
_entry.id   AF-A0A9W3CAB0-F1
#
_cell.length_a   1.000
_cell.length_b   1.000
_cell.length_c   1.000
_cell.angle_alpha   90.00
_cell.angle_beta   90.00
_cell.angle_gamma   90.00
#
_symmetry.space_group_name_H-M   'P 1'
#
loop_
_entity.id
_entity.type
_entity.pdbx_description
1 polymer ?
#
loop_
_entity_poly.entity_id
_entity_poly.type
_entity_poly.pdbx_seq_one_letter_code
_entity_poly.pdbx_strand_id
1 'polypeptide(L)'
;MELLTGRKAVDKKRSKDPQIALWFINLVKEDSFENVIDETIQITEENRGSISEVAKLASYCCAKTPEQRPEMSYAVTLLASLTEQWKPIEVEDTKDEFLEELGKKWWHEQQRLEGRSGPSSPTRQ
;
A
#
# COMPACT_ATOMS: atom_id res chain seq x y z
N MET A 1 -5.13 9.82 6.13
CA MET A 1 -6.41 10.54 6.01
C MET A 1 -7.23 10.04 4.83
N GLU A 2 -6.70 10.03 3.60
CA GLU A 2 -7.41 9.45 2.45
C GLU A 2 -7.80 8.00 2.71
N LEU A 3 -6.85 7.17 3.19
CA LEU A 3 -7.10 5.78 3.58
C LEU A 3 -8.15 5.60 4.68
N LEU A 4 -8.24 6.54 5.63
CA LEU A 4 -9.22 6.44 6.72
C LEU A 4 -10.63 6.79 6.26
N THR A 5 -10.77 7.61 5.22
CA THR A 5 -12.03 8.28 4.88
C THR A 5 -12.58 7.94 3.50
N GLY A 6 -11.76 7.32 2.63
CA GLY A 6 -12.09 7.07 1.22
C GLY A 6 -12.12 8.32 0.34
N ARG A 7 -11.78 9.49 0.90
CA ARG A 7 -11.92 10.79 0.21
C ARG A 7 -10.62 11.21 -0.44
N LYS A 8 -10.73 11.91 -1.58
CA LYS A 8 -9.58 12.50 -2.29
C LYS A 8 -8.91 13.60 -1.47
N ALA A 9 -7.59 13.73 -1.61
CA ALA A 9 -6.78 14.78 -0.96
C ALA A 9 -7.31 16.19 -1.20
N VAL A 10 -7.79 16.47 -2.43
CA VAL A 10 -8.44 17.72 -2.80
C VAL A 10 -9.83 17.44 -3.37
N ASP A 11 -10.84 17.97 -2.70
CA ASP A 11 -12.24 17.89 -3.09
C ASP A 11 -12.80 19.31 -3.30
N LYS A 12 -12.90 19.72 -4.57
CA LYS A 12 -13.41 21.04 -4.96
C LYS A 12 -14.89 21.24 -4.65
N LYS A 13 -15.64 20.18 -4.34
CA LYS A 13 -17.05 20.27 -3.94
C LYS A 13 -17.19 20.72 -2.48
N ARG A 14 -16.12 20.64 -1.67
CA ARG A 14 -16.13 21.07 -0.27
C ARG A 14 -15.93 22.59 -0.18
N SER A 15 -16.88 23.30 0.43
CA SER A 15 -16.93 24.77 0.41
C SER A 15 -15.92 25.47 1.33
N LYS A 16 -15.60 24.89 2.50
CA LYS A 16 -14.71 25.52 3.49
C LYS A 16 -13.24 25.09 3.35
N ASP A 17 -13.01 23.79 3.22
CA ASP A 17 -11.66 23.21 3.23
C ASP A 17 -11.51 22.17 2.11
N PRO A 18 -11.15 22.58 0.87
CA PRO A 18 -11.00 21.65 -0.24
C PRO A 18 -9.93 20.58 0.04
N GLN A 19 -8.93 20.92 0.85
CA GLN A 19 -7.86 20.02 1.25
C GLN A 19 -8.29 19.16 2.45
N ILE A 20 -8.21 17.84 2.30
CA ILE A 20 -8.59 16.92 3.36
C ILE A 20 -7.76 17.11 4.64
N ALA A 21 -6.50 17.51 4.50
CA ALA A 21 -5.59 17.74 5.63
C ALA A 21 -6.11 18.79 6.61
N LEU A 22 -6.59 19.93 6.10
CA LEU A 22 -7.12 21.02 6.91
C LEU A 22 -8.46 20.63 7.57
N TRP A 23 -9.33 20.00 6.78
CA TRP A 23 -10.64 19.55 7.24
C TRP A 23 -10.56 18.49 8.34
N PHE A 24 -9.71 17.47 8.15
CA PHE A 24 -9.59 16.32 9.04
C PHE A 24 -9.01 16.69 10.41
N ILE A 25 -8.05 17.63 10.45
CA ILE A 25 -7.47 18.10 11.72
C ILE A 25 -8.54 18.73 12.62
N ASN A 26 -9.48 19.49 12.05
CA ASN A 26 -10.56 20.09 12.84
C ASN A 26 -11.51 19.03 13.39
N LEU A 27 -11.79 18.00 12.60
CA LEU A 27 -12.70 16.93 13.00
C LEU A 27 -12.13 16.06 14.13
N VAL A 28 -10.84 15.72 14.07
CA VAL A 28 -10.18 14.93 15.14
C VAL A 28 -10.19 15.69 16.47
N LYS A 29 -10.16 17.04 16.46
CA LYS A 29 -10.28 17.86 17.68
C LYS A 29 -11.68 17.82 18.29
N GLU A 30 -12.71 17.60 17.47
CA GLU A 30 -14.11 17.52 17.89
C GLU A 30 -14.53 16.09 18.28
N ASP A 31 -13.56 15.16 18.40
CA ASP A 31 -13.75 13.72 18.71
C ASP A 31 -14.81 13.03 17.84
N SER A 32 -15.06 13.56 16.65
CA SER A 32 -16.15 13.16 15.75
C SER A 32 -15.65 12.34 14.56
N PHE A 33 -14.55 11.60 14.72
CA PHE A 33 -13.87 10.93 13.62
C PHE A 33 -14.66 9.75 13.04
N GLU A 34 -15.51 9.09 13.83
CA GLU A 34 -16.28 7.92 13.39
C GLU A 34 -17.17 8.23 12.18
N ASN A 35 -17.80 9.41 12.18
CA ASN A 35 -18.71 9.84 11.11
C ASN A 35 -18.02 10.11 9.77
N VAL A 36 -16.68 10.08 9.73
CA VAL A 36 -15.92 10.31 8.51
C VAL A 36 -15.08 9.14 8.07
N ILE A 37 -15.02 8.10 8.89
CA ILE A 37 -14.37 6.87 8.49
C ILE A 37 -15.07 6.32 7.26
N ASP A 38 -14.28 5.78 6.34
CA ASP A 38 -14.79 5.11 5.15
C ASP A 38 -15.79 4.02 5.55
N GLU A 39 -16.95 4.01 4.93
CA GLU A 39 -18.05 3.08 5.24
C GLU A 39 -17.68 1.61 5.01
N THR A 40 -16.63 1.34 4.22
CA THR A 40 -16.09 -0.01 4.00
C THR A 40 -15.22 -0.49 5.16
N ILE A 41 -14.77 0.40 6.05
CA ILE A 41 -14.04 0.05 7.27
C ILE A 41 -15.07 -0.23 8.37
N GLN A 42 -15.18 -1.50 8.77
CA GLN A 42 -16.03 -1.89 9.88
C GLN A 42 -15.41 -1.45 11.20
N ILE A 43 -16.12 -0.59 11.95
CA ILE A 43 -15.72 -0.17 13.29
C ILE A 43 -16.27 -1.17 14.31
N THR A 44 -15.38 -1.78 15.08
CA THR A 44 -15.71 -2.69 16.19
C THR A 44 -15.08 -2.16 17.46
N GLU A 45 -15.55 -2.59 18.63
CA GLU A 45 -14.94 -2.19 19.92
C GLU A 45 -13.45 -2.55 20.01
N GLU A 46 -13.03 -3.61 19.33
CA GLU A 46 -11.63 -4.06 19.30
C GLU A 46 -10.73 -3.14 18.46
N ASN A 47 -11.20 -2.69 17.29
CA ASN A 47 -10.37 -1.87 16.38
C ASN A 47 -10.58 -0.36 16.55
N ARG A 48 -11.62 0.07 17.28
CA ARG A 48 -11.92 1.49 17.50
C ARG A 48 -10.73 2.25 18.10
N GLY A 49 -10.02 1.61 19.03
CA GLY A 49 -8.81 2.16 19.64
C GLY A 49 -7.71 2.42 18.62
N SER A 50 -7.35 1.42 17.81
CA SER A 50 -6.29 1.56 16.80
C SER A 50 -6.66 2.56 15.70
N ILE A 51 -7.92 2.58 15.26
CA ILE A 51 -8.41 3.58 14.29
C ILE A 51 -8.29 5.00 14.87
N SER A 52 -8.68 5.20 16.13
CA SER A 52 -8.54 6.49 16.82
C SER A 52 -7.08 6.94 16.91
N GLU A 53 -6.16 6.03 17.23
CA GLU A 53 -4.73 6.33 17.27
C GLU A 53 -4.16 6.70 15.90
N VAL A 54 -4.53 5.97 14.84
CA VAL A 54 -4.12 6.29 13.46
C VAL A 54 -4.69 7.65 13.03
N ALA A 55 -5.93 7.97 13.40
CA ALA A 55 -6.53 9.27 13.13
C ALA A 55 -5.79 10.41 13.85
N LYS A 56 -5.44 10.23 15.13
CA LYS A 56 -4.64 11.19 15.90
C LYS A 56 -3.26 11.38 15.31
N LEU A 57 -2.56 10.29 14.99
CA LEU A 57 -1.24 10.35 14.35
C LEU A 57 -1.31 11.14 13.03
N ALA A 58 -2.29 10.84 12.17
CA ALA A 58 -2.49 11.57 10.92
C ALA A 58 -2.73 13.08 11.14
N SER A 59 -3.42 13.46 12.22
CA SER A 59 -3.64 14.87 12.58
C SER A 59 -2.32 15.56 12.99
N TYR A 60 -1.47 14.89 13.77
CA TYR A 60 -0.18 15.43 14.20
C TYR A 60 0.81 15.56 13.05
N CYS A 61 0.89 14.57 12.16
CA CYS A 61 1.74 14.62 10.97
C CYS A 61 1.42 15.83 10.06
N CYS A 62 0.19 16.33 10.09
CA CYS A 62 -0.25 17.46 9.28
C CYS A 62 -0.45 18.75 10.10
N ALA A 63 0.11 18.82 11.30
CA ALA A 63 0.08 20.03 12.11
C ALA A 63 0.60 21.25 11.32
N LYS A 64 -0.03 22.40 11.56
CA LYS A 64 0.31 23.67 10.88
C LYS A 64 1.74 24.10 11.19
N THR A 65 2.17 23.92 12.43
CA THR A 65 3.53 24.21 12.91
C THR A 65 4.42 22.97 12.78
N PRO A 66 5.59 23.08 12.13
CA PRO A 66 6.50 21.95 11.94
C PRO A 66 6.90 21.24 13.24
N GLU A 67 7.08 21.98 14.34
CA GLU A 67 7.55 21.48 15.63
C GLU A 67 6.53 20.55 16.32
N GLN A 68 5.27 20.58 15.89
CA GLN A 68 4.22 19.69 16.38
C GLN A 68 4.14 18.38 15.57
N ARG A 69 4.88 18.28 14.46
CA ARG A 69 4.88 17.08 13.64
C ARG A 69 5.83 16.06 14.27
N PRO A 70 5.40 14.81 14.45
CA PRO A 70 6.30 13.78 14.91
C PRO A 70 7.36 13.50 13.85
N GLU A 71 8.54 13.08 14.30
CA GLU A 71 9.54 12.46 13.44
C GLU A 71 8.93 11.25 12.73
N MET A 72 9.32 11.02 11.48
CA MET A 72 8.79 9.90 10.70
C MET A 72 9.11 8.54 11.34
N SER A 73 10.22 8.43 12.09
CA SER A 73 10.56 7.23 12.88
C SER A 73 9.49 6.93 13.92
N TYR A 74 9.02 7.95 14.66
CA TYR A 74 7.94 7.79 15.64
C TYR A 74 6.63 7.35 14.97
N ALA A 75 6.29 7.96 13.83
CA ALA A 75 5.10 7.58 13.07
C ALA A 75 5.15 6.10 12.64
N VAL A 76 6.28 5.63 12.12
CA VAL A 76 6.47 4.24 11.72
C VAL A 76 6.41 3.30 12.93
N THR A 77 7.03 3.65 14.06
CA THR A 77 6.98 2.83 15.28
C THR A 77 5.56 2.67 15.81
N LEU A 78 4.79 3.76 15.87
CA LEU A 78 3.40 3.70 16.32
C LEU A 78 2.57 2.81 15.38
N LEU A 79 2.66 3.04 14.06
CA LEU A 79 1.94 2.22 13.09
C LEU A 79 2.33 0.74 13.18
N ALA A 80 3.62 0.44 13.34
CA ALA A 80 4.10 -0.93 13.48
C ALA A 80 3.55 -1.62 14.74
N SER A 81 3.34 -0.90 15.84
CA SER A 81 2.70 -1.48 17.05
C SER A 81 1.21 -1.79 16.88
N LEU A 82 0.55 -1.18 15.89
CA LEU A 82 -0.87 -1.37 15.60
C LEU A 82 -1.14 -2.39 14.50
N THR A 83 -0.11 -2.88 13.83
CA THR A 83 -0.22 -3.83 12.71
C THR A 83 0.46 -5.14 13.02
N GLU A 84 -0.10 -6.24 12.54
CA GLU A 84 0.59 -7.52 12.53
C GLU A 84 1.81 -7.47 11.60
N GLN A 85 2.89 -8.14 11.98
CA GLN A 85 4.03 -8.30 11.09
C GLN A 85 3.63 -9.19 9.93
N TRP A 86 3.58 -8.61 8.73
CA TRP A 86 3.43 -9.39 7.51
C TRP A 86 4.60 -10.36 7.38
N LYS A 87 4.28 -11.64 7.21
CA LYS A 87 5.26 -12.69 6.91
C LYS A 87 5.02 -13.16 5.48
N PRO A 88 6.05 -13.15 4.61
CA PRO A 88 5.92 -13.77 3.30
C PRO A 88 5.55 -15.24 3.48
N ILE A 89 4.58 -15.71 2.70
CA ILE A 89 4.30 -17.14 2.62
C ILE A 89 5.55 -17.77 2.01
N GLU A 90 6.19 -18.70 2.73
CA GLU A 90 7.21 -19.56 2.15
C GLU A 90 6.54 -20.36 1.05
N VAL A 91 6.75 -19.94 -0.19
CA VAL A 91 6.37 -20.74 -1.34
C VAL A 91 7.40 -21.85 -1.39
N GLU A 92 7.04 -23.07 -0.98
CA GLU A 92 7.86 -24.24 -1.30
C GLU A 92 8.19 -24.17 -2.80
N ASP A 93 9.47 -24.26 -3.14
CA ASP A 93 10.07 -24.22 -4.49
C ASP A 93 9.50 -25.34 -5.39
N THR A 94 8.21 -25.26 -5.70
CA THR A 94 7.45 -26.25 -6.48
C THR A 94 7.15 -25.74 -7.88
N LYS A 95 7.89 -24.72 -8.36
CA LYS A 95 7.65 -24.12 -9.67
C LYS A 95 8.88 -23.91 -10.55
N ASP A 96 9.97 -24.63 -10.31
CA ASP A 96 11.05 -24.67 -11.29
C ASP A 96 10.69 -25.53 -12.51
N GLU A 97 10.00 -26.66 -12.31
CA GLU A 97 9.64 -27.56 -13.41
C GLU A 97 8.62 -26.94 -14.39
N PHE A 98 7.58 -26.27 -13.89
CA PHE A 98 6.54 -25.67 -14.73
C PHE A 98 7.05 -24.44 -15.50
N LEU A 99 7.90 -23.62 -14.88
CA LEU A 99 8.52 -22.47 -15.54
C LEU A 99 9.58 -22.91 -16.55
N GLU A 100 10.34 -23.97 -16.27
CA GLU A 100 11.22 -24.59 -17.25
C GLU A 100 10.44 -25.16 -18.44
N GLU A 101 9.31 -25.83 -18.21
CA GLU A 101 8.50 -26.41 -19.27
C GLU A 101 7.89 -25.32 -20.17
N LEU A 102 7.42 -24.23 -19.58
CA LEU A 102 6.96 -23.04 -20.31
C LEU A 102 8.11 -22.40 -21.10
N GLY A 103 9.30 -22.28 -20.51
CA GLY A 103 10.48 -21.75 -21.18
C GLY A 103 10.91 -22.61 -22.37
N LYS A 104 10.91 -23.94 -22.22
CA LYS A 104 11.20 -24.91 -23.29
C LYS A 104 10.16 -24.83 -24.41
N LYS A 105 8.86 -24.80 -24.07
CA LYS A 105 7.77 -24.65 -25.05
C LYS A 105 7.87 -23.35 -25.83
N TRP A 106 8.14 -22.23 -25.15
CA TRP A 106 8.36 -20.94 -25.80
C TRP A 106 9.58 -20.96 -26.73
N TRP A 107 10.70 -21.54 -26.31
CA TRP A 107 11.90 -21.66 -27.14
C TRP A 107 11.65 -22.45 -28.43
N HIS A 108 10.93 -23.58 -28.34
CA HIS A 108 10.57 -24.39 -29.49
C HIS A 108 9.56 -23.71 -30.42
N GLU A 109 8.59 -22.99 -29.85
CA GLU A 109 7.61 -22.23 -30.62
C GLU A 109 8.27 -21.06 -31.37
N GLN A 110 9.24 -20.38 -30.73
CA GLN A 110 10.00 -19.32 -31.38
C GLN A 110 10.88 -19.85 -32.51
N GLN A 111 11.52 -21.01 -32.34
CA GLN A 111 12.25 -21.69 -33.43
C GLN A 111 11.34 -22.14 -34.58
N ARG A 112 10.07 -22.45 -34.30
CA ARG A 112 9.06 -22.82 -35.29
C ARG A 112 8.58 -21.60 -36.09
N LEU A 113 8.48 -20.44 -35.44
CA LEU A 113 8.10 -19.17 -36.05
C LEU A 113 9.24 -18.52 -36.85
N GLU A 114 10.50 -18.73 -36.43
CA GLU A 114 11.68 -18.12 -37.06
C GLU A 114 12.25 -18.88 -38.27
N GLY A 115 11.61 -19.97 -38.71
CA GLY A 115 11.81 -20.51 -40.06
C GLY A 115 13.27 -20.68 -40.50
N ARG A 116 14.01 -21.63 -39.89
CA ARG A 116 15.17 -22.32 -40.49
C ARG A 116 16.37 -21.43 -40.94
N SER A 117 17.37 -21.34 -40.07
CA SER A 117 18.78 -21.59 -40.43
C SER A 117 19.56 -22.02 -39.18
N GLY A 118 19.93 -23.30 -39.09
CA GLY A 118 20.65 -23.84 -37.94
C GLY A 118 22.10 -23.34 -37.87
N PRO A 119 22.68 -23.18 -36.66
CA PRO A 119 24.10 -22.85 -36.55
C PRO A 119 24.97 -24.10 -36.77
N SER A 120 25.92 -23.96 -37.68
CA SER A 120 27.06 -24.86 -37.87
C SER A 120 27.90 -24.99 -36.59
N SER A 121 28.32 -26.21 -36.27
CA SER A 121 29.23 -26.53 -35.18
C SER A 121 30.49 -25.65 -35.20
N PRO A 122 31.00 -25.15 -34.06
CA PRO A 122 32.31 -24.51 -34.01
C PRO A 122 33.40 -25.59 -34.11
N THR A 123 34.20 -25.50 -35.16
CA THR A 123 35.45 -26.24 -35.32
C THR A 123 36.42 -25.84 -34.21
N ARG A 124 36.99 -26.85 -33.54
CA ARG A 124 38.08 -26.76 -32.57
C ARG A 124 39.36 -26.23 -33.26
N GLN A 125 39.88 -25.10 -32.80
CA GLN A 125 41.31 -24.74 -32.83
C GLN A 125 41.67 -24.04 -31.52
#